data_AF-A0A7V4X8B2-F1
#
_entry.id   AF-A0A7V4X8B2-F1
#
_cell.length_a   1.000
_cell.length_b   1.000
_cell.length_c   1.000
_cell.angle_alpha   90.00
_cell.angle_beta   90.00
_cell.angle_gamma   90.00
#
_symmetry.space_group_name_H-M   'P 1'
#
loop_
_entity.id
_entity.type
_entity.pdbx_description
1 polymer ?
#
loop_
_entity_poly.entity_id
_entity_poly.type
_entity_poly.pdbx_seq_one_letter_code
_entity_poly.pdbx_strand_id
1 'polypeptide(L)'
;MALPVFAQVAAEEKAISVSGEVVSVDLGKSQVVVKQLKDAVTSTYENTTFEVAPETKVTKADTTLQLSDLKVGDKVIVKYTTDVSGKQKVESITVETE
;
A
#
# COMPACT_ATOMS: atom_id res chain seq x y z
N MET A 1 14.78 -31.24 -18.16
CA MET A 1 13.48 -30.55 -18.08
C MET A 1 13.70 -29.28 -17.28
N ALA A 2 13.99 -28.17 -17.96
CA ALA A 2 14.15 -26.87 -17.33
C ALA A 2 12.82 -26.14 -17.47
N LEU A 3 12.18 -25.84 -16.34
CA LEU A 3 11.10 -24.86 -16.32
C LEU A 3 11.73 -23.51 -16.68
N PRO A 4 11.26 -22.81 -17.71
CA PRO A 4 11.71 -21.45 -17.90
C PRO A 4 10.93 -20.59 -16.91
N VAL A 5 11.61 -20.16 -15.84
CA VAL A 5 11.07 -19.14 -14.92
C VAL A 5 11.14 -17.79 -15.63
N PHE A 6 10.31 -17.59 -16.64
CA PHE A 6 9.97 -16.26 -17.16
C PHE A 6 8.90 -15.66 -16.24
N ALA A 7 9.29 -15.26 -15.04
CA ALA A 7 8.38 -14.60 -14.12
C ALA A 7 9.12 -13.64 -13.16
N GLN A 8 10.00 -12.79 -13.69
CA GLN A 8 10.25 -11.47 -13.10
C GLN A 8 11.03 -10.57 -14.06
N VAL A 9 10.38 -10.17 -15.15
CA VAL A 9 10.62 -8.82 -15.68
C VAL A 9 9.45 -7.99 -15.16
N ALA A 10 9.46 -7.75 -13.84
CA ALA A 10 8.68 -6.67 -13.26
C ALA A 10 9.57 -5.45 -13.37
N ALA A 11 9.05 -4.39 -13.99
CA ALA A 11 9.71 -3.12 -14.17
C ALA A 11 10.55 -2.74 -12.94
N GLU A 12 11.78 -2.26 -13.16
CA GLU A 12 12.41 -1.31 -12.24
C GLU A 12 11.67 0.05 -12.30
N GLU A 13 10.33 0.05 -12.31
CA GLU A 13 9.59 1.08 -11.60
C GLU A 13 9.74 0.70 -10.14
N LYS A 14 10.44 1.54 -9.38
CA LYS A 14 10.72 1.29 -7.97
C LYS A 14 9.39 1.28 -7.22
N ALA A 15 8.73 0.13 -7.15
CA ALA A 15 7.53 -0.07 -6.37
C ALA A 15 7.94 -0.03 -4.90
N ILE A 16 7.59 1.06 -4.22
CA ILE A 16 7.90 1.30 -2.83
C ILE A 16 6.79 0.66 -2.01
N SER A 17 7.16 -0.27 -1.15
CA SER A 17 6.27 -0.80 -0.13
C SER A 17 6.48 -0.04 1.18
N VAL A 18 5.42 0.55 1.71
CA VAL A 18 5.42 1.21 3.02
C VAL A 18 4.47 0.50 3.94
N SER A 19 4.96 0.05 5.09
CA SER A 19 4.14 -0.47 6.17
C SER A 19 3.75 0.65 7.14
N GLY A 20 2.52 0.62 7.60
CA GLY A 20 2.01 1.54 8.60
C GLY A 20 0.67 1.09 9.14
N GLU A 21 0.09 1.90 10.02
CA GLU A 21 -1.21 1.66 10.63
C GLU A 21 -2.26 2.58 10.04
N VAL A 22 -3.43 2.07 9.67
CA VAL A 22 -4.52 2.90 9.18
C VAL A 22 -5.02 3.78 10.33
N VAL A 23 -4.92 5.10 10.20
CA VAL A 23 -5.45 6.06 11.19
C VAL A 23 -6.81 6.58 10.80
N SER A 24 -7.14 6.60 9.52
CA SER A 24 -8.45 7.01 9.00
C SER A 24 -8.66 6.48 7.58
N VAL A 25 -9.91 6.27 7.20
CA VAL A 25 -10.31 5.84 5.86
C VAL A 25 -11.45 6.74 5.38
N ASP A 26 -11.21 7.44 4.28
CA ASP A 26 -12.14 8.35 3.62
C ASP A 26 -12.68 7.71 2.34
N LEU A 27 -13.80 7.00 2.46
CA LEU A 27 -14.44 6.32 1.32
C LEU A 27 -14.99 7.29 0.27
N GLY A 28 -15.43 8.49 0.68
CA GLY A 28 -15.97 9.50 -0.23
C GLY A 28 -14.94 10.09 -1.18
N LYS A 29 -13.65 10.04 -0.81
CA LYS A 29 -12.53 10.47 -1.65
C LYS A 29 -11.61 9.30 -2.04
N SER A 30 -11.97 8.07 -1.65
CA SER A 30 -11.13 6.87 -1.77
C SER A 30 -9.71 7.09 -1.22
N GLN A 31 -9.59 7.76 -0.08
CA GLN A 31 -8.31 8.03 0.57
C GLN A 31 -8.15 7.21 1.84
N VAL A 32 -6.93 6.80 2.13
CA VAL A 32 -6.57 6.15 3.40
C VAL A 32 -5.43 6.93 4.03
N VAL A 33 -5.60 7.31 5.29
CA VAL A 33 -4.53 7.90 6.07
C VAL A 33 -3.84 6.76 6.79
N VAL A 34 -2.56 6.57 6.48
CA VAL A 34 -1.73 5.54 7.09
C VAL A 34 -0.61 6.23 7.85
N LYS A 35 -0.49 5.87 9.12
CA LYS A 35 0.58 6.29 10.02
C LYS A 35 1.73 5.32 9.82
N GLN A 36 2.73 5.75 9.08
CA GLN A 36 3.93 4.96 8.84
C GLN A 36 5.13 5.54 9.57
N LEU A 37 6.06 4.65 9.92
CA LEU A 37 7.32 5.04 10.50
C LEU A 37 8.18 5.66 9.40
N LYS A 38 8.30 6.99 9.42
CA LYS A 38 9.14 7.72 8.47
C LYS A 38 10.62 7.46 8.73
N ASP A 39 10.96 7.34 10.00
CA ASP A 39 12.34 7.25 10.44
C ASP A 39 12.47 6.27 11.60
N ALA A 40 13.02 5.10 11.30
CA ALA A 40 13.17 4.02 12.29
C ALA A 40 14.22 4.35 13.36
N VAL A 41 15.17 5.23 13.06
CA VAL A 41 16.25 5.62 13.97
C VAL A 41 15.72 6.56 15.06
N THR A 42 14.85 7.49 14.67
CA THR A 42 14.25 8.48 15.59
C THR A 42 12.85 8.08 16.09
N SER A 43 12.30 6.95 15.62
CA SER A 43 10.91 6.55 15.86
C SER A 43 9.90 7.64 15.46
N THR A 44 10.19 8.35 14.37
CA THR A 44 9.31 9.40 13.86
C THR A 44 8.20 8.78 13.01
N TYR A 45 6.95 9.05 13.38
CA TYR A 45 5.78 8.63 12.63
C TYR A 45 5.25 9.78 11.78
N GLU A 46 4.89 9.50 10.54
CA GLU A 46 4.24 10.43 9.63
C GLU A 46 2.89 9.86 9.18
N ASN A 47 1.88 10.73 9.15
CA ASN A 47 0.59 10.40 8.58
C ASN A 47 0.66 10.67 7.08
N THR A 48 0.76 9.62 6.29
CA THR A 48 0.71 9.72 4.84
C THR A 48 -0.70 9.44 4.37
N THR A 49 -1.27 10.38 3.63
CA THR A 49 -2.55 10.15 2.95
C THR A 49 -2.24 9.49 1.62
N PHE A 50 -2.77 8.29 1.42
CA PHE A 50 -2.71 7.58 0.16
C PHE A 50 -4.05 7.66 -0.55
N GLU A 51 -4.03 8.17 -1.77
CA GLU A 51 -5.16 8.08 -2.68
C GLU A 51 -5.22 6.67 -3.25
N VAL A 52 -6.30 5.96 -2.95
CA VAL A 52 -6.53 4.61 -3.42
C VAL A 52 -7.38 4.70 -4.68
N ALA A 53 -6.76 4.39 -5.81
CA ALA A 53 -7.46 4.39 -7.07
C ALA A 53 -8.45 3.21 -7.12
N PRO A 54 -9.56 3.31 -7.87
CA PRO A 54 -10.50 2.19 -8.03
C PRO A 54 -9.88 0.97 -8.71
N GLU A 55 -8.75 1.15 -9.42
CA GLU A 55 -7.95 0.07 -10.00
C GLU A 55 -6.98 -0.59 -8.98
N THR A 56 -6.78 0.00 -7.80
CA THR A 56 -5.90 -0.52 -6.77
C THR A 56 -6.49 -1.78 -6.15
N LYS A 57 -5.67 -2.84 -6.06
CA LYS A 57 -6.07 -4.08 -5.41
C LYS A 57 -5.85 -3.98 -3.89
N VAL A 58 -6.94 -3.98 -3.13
CA VAL A 58 -6.89 -4.09 -1.68
C VAL A 58 -7.10 -5.55 -1.29
N THR A 59 -6.10 -6.16 -0.68
CA THR A 59 -6.15 -7.55 -0.22
C THR A 59 -5.79 -7.63 1.26
N LYS A 60 -6.47 -8.48 2.01
CA LYS A 60 -6.22 -8.75 3.42
C LYS A 60 -6.13 -10.25 3.60
N ALA A 61 -4.98 -10.76 4.01
CA ALA A 61 -4.76 -12.19 4.25
C ALA A 61 -5.39 -13.08 3.14
N ASP A 62 -4.98 -12.85 1.88
CA ASP A 62 -5.46 -13.53 0.66
C ASP A 62 -6.92 -13.26 0.23
N THR A 63 -7.67 -12.45 0.99
CA THR A 63 -9.02 -12.02 0.63
C THR A 63 -8.98 -10.65 -0.04
N THR A 64 -9.56 -10.51 -1.24
CA THR A 64 -9.75 -9.18 -1.83
C THR A 64 -10.85 -8.47 -1.06
N LEU A 65 -10.50 -7.33 -0.48
CA LEU A 65 -11.43 -6.48 0.28
C LEU A 65 -11.68 -5.19 -0.46
N GLN A 66 -12.76 -4.52 -0.06
CA GLN A 66 -12.99 -3.13 -0.45
C GLN A 66 -12.34 -2.22 0.57
N LEU A 67 -12.05 -0.98 0.15
CA LEU A 67 -11.64 0.09 1.05
C LEU A 67 -12.59 0.25 2.25
N SER A 68 -13.88 0.00 2.05
CA SER A 68 -14.91 0.06 3.09
C SER A 68 -14.73 -0.95 4.21
N ASP A 69 -13.97 -2.02 3.96
CA ASP A 69 -13.67 -3.07 4.94
C ASP A 69 -12.36 -2.81 5.68
N LEU A 70 -11.53 -1.85 5.21
CA LEU A 70 -10.37 -1.39 5.96
C LEU A 70 -10.84 -0.75 7.26
N LYS A 71 -10.28 -1.22 8.36
CA LYS A 71 -10.53 -0.65 9.68
C LYS A 71 -9.38 0.24 10.10
N VAL A 72 -9.73 1.31 10.79
CA VAL A 72 -8.78 2.14 11.51
C VAL A 72 -8.14 1.31 12.62
N GLY A 73 -6.82 1.31 12.68
CA GLY A 73 -5.99 0.51 13.58
C GLY A 73 -5.41 -0.74 12.93
N ASP A 74 -5.85 -1.15 11.74
CA ASP A 74 -5.22 -2.28 11.02
C ASP A 74 -3.84 -1.85 10.51
N LYS A 75 -2.85 -2.74 10.63
CA LYS A 75 -1.57 -2.58 9.96
C LYS A 75 -1.74 -2.91 8.48
N VAL A 76 -1.19 -2.08 7.61
CA VAL A 76 -1.25 -2.22 6.16
C VAL A 76 0.11 -1.98 5.55
N ILE A 77 0.44 -2.76 4.53
CA ILE A 77 1.54 -2.55 3.60
C ILE A 77 0.97 -1.98 2.32
N VAL A 78 1.23 -0.71 2.06
CA VAL A 78 0.87 -0.03 0.82
C VAL A 78 2.02 -0.15 -0.16
N LYS A 79 1.79 -0.80 -1.30
CA LYS A 79 2.70 -0.80 -2.45
C LYS A 79 2.28 0.28 -3.44
N TYR A 80 3.17 1.24 -3.68
CA TYR A 80 2.97 2.28 -4.68
C TYR A 80 4.21 2.45 -5.55
N THR A 81 4.00 2.68 -6.84
CA THR A 81 5.06 3.15 -7.73
C THR A 81 5.06 4.67 -7.75
N THR A 82 6.24 5.26 -7.87
CA THR A 82 6.37 6.69 -8.11
C THR A 82 6.75 6.86 -9.57
N ASP A 83 5.87 7.50 -10.34
CA ASP A 83 6.12 7.78 -11.74
C ASP A 83 7.26 8.81 -11.87
N VAL A 84 7.90 8.90 -13.04
CA VAL A 84 8.96 9.91 -13.32
C VAL A 84 8.46 11.36 -13.13
N SER A 85 7.13 11.54 -13.12
CA SER A 85 6.45 12.80 -12.81
C SER A 85 6.31 13.10 -11.30
N GLY A 86 6.78 12.23 -10.41
CA GLY A 86 6.65 12.36 -8.95
C GLY A 86 5.26 12.03 -8.40
N LYS A 87 4.37 11.46 -9.21
CA LYS A 87 3.04 11.01 -8.77
C LYS A 87 3.15 9.63 -8.14
N GLN A 88 2.63 9.51 -6.92
CA GLN A 88 2.54 8.24 -6.21
C GLN A 88 1.29 7.52 -6.67
N LYS A 89 1.45 6.37 -7.33
CA LYS A 89 0.36 5.51 -7.78
C LYS A 89 0.32 4.26 -6.91
N VAL A 90 -0.72 4.12 -6.11
CA VAL A 90 -0.91 2.91 -5.30
C VAL A 90 -1.30 1.75 -6.21
N GLU A 91 -0.42 0.76 -6.32
CA GLU A 91 -0.68 -0.46 -7.09
C GLU A 91 -1.52 -1.44 -6.27
N SER A 92 -1.13 -1.65 -5.00
CA SER A 92 -1.72 -2.67 -4.14
C SER A 92 -1.67 -2.25 -2.68
N ILE A 93 -2.68 -2.62 -1.91
CA ILE A 93 -2.70 -2.46 -0.45
C ILE A 93 -2.89 -3.84 0.16
N THR A 94 -1.94 -4.27 0.97
CA THR A 94 -2.02 -5.52 1.72
C THR A 94 -2.27 -5.22 3.18
N VAL A 95 -3.32 -5.77 3.77
CA VAL A 95 -3.59 -5.61 5.20
C VAL A 95 -2.90 -6.74 5.97
N GLU A 96 -2.00 -6.36 6.89
CA GLU A 96 -1.37 -7.25 7.87
C GLU A 96 -2.23 -7.25 9.13
N THR A 97 -3.10 -8.26 9.26
CA THR A 97 -3.70 -8.57 10.56
C THR A 97 -2.79 -9.50 11.34
N GLU A 98 -2.35 -9.05 12.52
CA GLU A 98 -1.88 -9.93 13.60
C GLU A 98 -3.05 -10.65 14.29
#